data_AF-A3Z018-F1
#
_entry.id   AF-A3Z018-F1
#
_cell.length_a   1.000
_cell.length_b   1.000
_cell.length_c   1.000
_cell.angle_alpha   90.00
_cell.angle_beta   90.00
_cell.angle_gamma   90.00
#
_symmetry.space_group_name_H-M   'P 1'
#
loop_
_entity.id
_entity.type
_entity.pdbx_description
1 polymer ?
#
loop_
_entity_poly.entity_id
_entity_poly.type
_entity_poly.pdbx_seq_one_letter_code
_entity_poly.pdbx_strand_id
1 'polypeptide(L)'
;MTWHGDVRDGAFFPLESSALAGFQRPDSGHPLQLPPLGRFSIFGATPSHDAGQVALYAPYCDGVLREAWLIQALDLLAIGEIEGVRQLRPDGEHPFLLRWRSGLAPQETSHCELGFPAAPELRYSFDLPTHQLVRWLMDLLEAQGPQAFGDPQRDLPEAFWRWLLLGEPPTGA
;
A
#
# COMPACT_ATOMS: atom_id res chain seq x y z
N MET A 1 -15.37 26.59 44.67
CA MET A 1 -15.26 25.13 44.78
C MET A 1 -13.85 24.75 44.39
N THR A 2 -13.14 24.18 45.34
CA THR A 2 -11.68 23.99 45.34
C THR A 2 -11.42 22.50 45.19
N TRP A 3 -10.62 22.09 44.21
CA TRP A 3 -10.22 20.70 44.03
C TRP A 3 -8.92 20.46 44.79
N HIS A 4 -8.93 19.46 45.68
CA HIS A 4 -7.80 19.01 46.47
C HIS A 4 -7.77 17.48 46.40
N GLY A 5 -6.59 16.92 46.09
CA GLY A 5 -6.39 15.47 46.05
C GLY A 5 -5.04 15.12 45.46
N ASP A 6 -4.00 15.22 46.30
CA ASP A 6 -2.67 14.63 46.08
C ASP A 6 -2.49 13.40 46.98
N VAL A 7 -1.44 12.62 46.67
CA VAL A 7 -0.77 11.55 47.44
C VAL A 7 -1.39 10.14 47.38
N ARG A 8 -0.69 9.17 46.73
CA ARG A 8 0.22 8.20 47.41
C ARG A 8 0.81 7.11 46.51
N ASP A 9 2.15 7.13 46.52
CA ASP A 9 3.13 6.07 46.36
C ASP A 9 2.75 4.66 46.88
N GLY A 10 3.28 3.62 46.21
CA GLY A 10 3.85 2.48 46.92
C GLY A 10 3.57 1.06 46.39
N ALA A 11 4.66 0.30 46.23
CA ALA A 11 4.85 -1.16 46.13
C ALA A 11 4.90 -1.76 44.70
N PHE A 12 6.08 -2.11 44.16
CA PHE A 12 7.01 -3.21 44.51
C PHE A 12 6.55 -4.56 43.96
N PHE A 13 7.21 -5.07 42.91
CA PHE A 13 8.04 -6.29 42.94
C PHE A 13 8.77 -6.47 41.58
N PRO A 14 9.98 -7.08 41.58
CA PRO A 14 10.93 -7.12 40.48
C PRO A 14 10.92 -8.47 39.74
N LEU A 15 11.56 -8.51 38.56
CA LEU A 15 12.11 -9.74 37.97
C LEU A 15 13.41 -9.38 37.25
N GLU A 16 14.50 -9.31 38.02
CA GLU A 16 15.84 -9.51 37.49
C GLU A 16 16.11 -11.01 37.44
N SER A 17 16.53 -11.52 36.28
CA SER A 17 17.06 -12.87 36.14
C SER A 17 18.38 -12.82 35.38
N SER A 18 19.41 -13.27 36.09
CA SER A 18 20.83 -13.30 35.79
C SER A 18 21.21 -14.09 34.54
N ALA A 19 22.25 -13.64 33.85
CA ALA A 19 23.26 -14.53 33.28
C ALA A 19 24.62 -13.82 33.15
N LEU A 20 25.53 -14.17 34.07
CA LEU A 20 26.97 -13.98 33.98
C LEU A 20 27.54 -14.89 32.89
N ALA A 21 28.39 -14.37 32.00
CA ALA A 21 29.45 -15.14 31.36
C ALA A 21 30.56 -14.22 30.83
N GLY A 22 31.80 -14.63 31.08
CA GLY A 22 33.01 -13.83 31.03
C GLY A 22 33.37 -13.21 29.68
N PHE A 23 33.86 -11.97 29.76
CA PHE A 23 34.57 -11.31 28.66
C PHE A 23 36.04 -11.76 28.67
N GLN A 24 36.32 -12.85 27.95
CA GLN A 24 37.67 -13.32 27.66
C GLN A 24 38.19 -12.57 26.42
N ARG A 25 39.30 -11.81 26.54
CA ARG A 25 40.06 -11.35 25.37
C ARG A 25 40.70 -12.56 24.68
N PRO A 26 40.68 -12.64 23.34
CA PRO A 26 41.71 -13.34 22.61
C PRO A 26 42.71 -12.38 22.00
N ASP A 27 43.91 -12.92 21.97
CA ASP A 27 45.19 -12.37 21.60
C ASP A 27 45.32 -12.02 20.12
N SER A 28 46.41 -11.32 19.85
CA SER A 28 46.86 -10.85 18.55
C SER A 28 47.30 -12.01 17.66
N GLY A 29 46.97 -11.95 16.36
CA GLY A 29 47.71 -12.70 15.33
C GLY A 29 46.86 -13.48 14.33
N HIS A 30 46.33 -12.79 13.32
CA HIS A 30 46.08 -13.41 12.02
C HIS A 30 46.22 -12.35 10.90
N PRO A 31 47.03 -12.59 9.85
CA PRO A 31 47.10 -11.67 8.73
C PRO A 31 45.75 -11.62 8.00
N LEU A 32 45.36 -10.42 7.58
CA LEU A 32 44.17 -10.12 6.79
C LEU A 32 44.16 -10.96 5.51
N GLN A 33 43.41 -12.06 5.52
CA GLN A 33 43.05 -12.77 4.31
C GLN A 33 41.94 -11.99 3.61
N LEU A 34 42.32 -11.25 2.57
CA LEU A 34 41.37 -10.61 1.66
C LEU A 34 40.46 -11.70 1.07
N PRO A 35 39.12 -11.59 1.18
CA PRO A 35 38.24 -12.48 0.44
C PRO A 35 38.48 -12.26 -1.06
N PRO A 36 38.43 -13.31 -1.91
CA PRO A 36 38.40 -13.11 -3.34
C PRO A 36 37.21 -12.20 -3.65
N LEU A 37 37.44 -11.19 -4.50
CA LEU A 37 36.40 -10.31 -5.02
C LEU A 37 35.18 -11.14 -5.37
N GLY A 38 34.19 -11.09 -4.47
CA GLY A 38 32.90 -11.69 -4.70
C GLY A 38 32.41 -11.07 -6.00
N ARG A 39 32.21 -11.93 -7.00
CA ARG A 39 31.31 -11.61 -8.09
C ARG A 39 30.05 -11.11 -7.40
N PHE A 40 29.77 -9.81 -7.51
CA PHE A 40 28.48 -9.26 -7.18
C PHE A 40 27.49 -9.90 -8.15
N SER A 41 27.09 -11.13 -7.84
CA SER A 41 25.76 -11.60 -8.15
C SER A 41 24.89 -10.69 -7.32
N ILE A 42 24.49 -9.58 -7.91
CA ILE A 42 23.20 -8.95 -7.64
C ILE A 42 22.19 -10.10 -7.71
N PHE A 43 21.91 -10.69 -6.55
CA PHE A 43 20.94 -11.75 -6.43
C PHE A 43 19.65 -11.14 -6.96
N GLY A 44 19.21 -11.66 -8.10
CA GLY A 44 17.99 -11.23 -8.73
C GLY A 44 16.87 -11.33 -7.72
N ALA A 45 16.38 -10.17 -7.30
CA ALA A 45 14.94 -10.06 -7.17
C ALA A 45 14.44 -10.20 -8.60
N THR A 46 14.06 -11.42 -9.00
CA THR A 46 13.13 -11.55 -10.12
C THR A 46 11.94 -10.69 -9.69
N PRO A 47 11.58 -9.58 -10.38
CA PRO A 47 10.25 -9.06 -10.17
C PRO A 47 9.34 -10.25 -10.48
N SER A 48 8.52 -10.67 -9.52
CA SER A 48 7.54 -11.74 -9.71
C SER A 48 6.47 -11.37 -10.75
N HIS A 49 6.61 -10.19 -11.36
CA HIS A 49 5.80 -9.68 -12.43
C HIS A 49 6.30 -10.13 -13.78
N ASP A 50 5.34 -10.51 -14.63
CA ASP A 50 5.60 -10.62 -16.06
C ASP A 50 5.97 -9.23 -16.61
N ALA A 51 7.24 -9.05 -16.97
CA ALA A 51 7.71 -7.83 -17.63
C ALA A 51 6.89 -7.52 -18.91
N GLY A 52 6.30 -8.55 -19.53
CA GLY A 52 5.35 -8.39 -20.63
C GLY A 52 4.08 -7.65 -20.22
N GLN A 53 3.54 -7.91 -19.03
CA GLN A 53 2.36 -7.23 -18.51
C GLN A 53 2.66 -5.75 -18.22
N VAL A 54 3.79 -5.44 -17.59
CA VAL A 54 4.20 -4.03 -17.35
C VAL A 54 4.35 -3.30 -18.68
N ALA A 55 5.03 -3.91 -19.65
CA ALA A 55 5.21 -3.34 -20.99
C ALA A 55 3.89 -3.13 -21.74
N LEU A 56 2.90 -4.02 -21.54
CA LEU A 56 1.58 -3.93 -22.15
C LEU A 56 0.77 -2.75 -21.59
N TYR A 57 0.86 -2.48 -20.29
CA TYR A 57 0.11 -1.42 -19.62
C TYR A 57 0.78 -0.04 -19.67
N ALA A 58 2.12 0.00 -19.78
CA ALA A 58 2.89 1.25 -19.72
C ALA A 58 2.42 2.38 -20.67
N PRO A 59 2.01 2.12 -21.94
CA PRO A 59 1.54 3.17 -22.85
C PRO A 59 0.23 3.85 -22.42
N TYR A 60 -0.54 3.22 -21.53
CA TYR A 60 -1.85 3.72 -21.10
C TYR A 60 -1.82 4.36 -19.71
N CYS A 61 -0.76 4.10 -18.94
CA CYS A 61 -0.71 4.43 -17.51
C CYS A 61 0.48 5.32 -17.14
N ASP A 62 1.13 5.97 -18.12
CA ASP A 62 2.35 6.74 -17.91
C ASP A 62 3.48 5.92 -17.25
N GLY A 63 3.49 4.61 -17.53
CA GLY A 63 4.26 3.61 -16.79
C GLY A 63 5.78 3.76 -16.89
N VAL A 64 6.29 4.51 -17.87
CA VAL A 64 7.73 4.81 -17.98
C VAL A 64 8.21 5.77 -16.87
N LEU A 65 7.34 6.68 -16.44
CA LEU A 65 7.65 7.64 -15.36
C LEU A 65 7.27 7.10 -13.98
N ARG A 66 6.28 6.21 -13.93
CA ARG A 66 5.66 5.69 -12.71
C ARG A 66 5.75 4.16 -12.61
N GLU A 67 6.83 3.56 -13.12
CA GLU A 67 6.96 2.08 -13.25
C GLU A 67 6.76 1.35 -11.93
N ALA A 68 7.35 1.85 -10.84
CA ALA A 68 7.22 1.25 -9.51
C ALA A 68 5.76 1.25 -9.00
N TRP A 69 4.97 2.27 -9.34
CA TRP A 69 3.55 2.33 -9.00
C TRP A 69 2.73 1.44 -9.92
N LEU A 70 3.08 1.35 -11.20
CA LEU A 70 2.43 0.47 -12.16
C LEU A 70 2.57 -0.99 -11.74
N ILE A 71 3.77 -1.42 -11.34
CA ILE A 71 4.02 -2.77 -10.82
C ILE A 71 3.10 -3.07 -9.62
N GLN A 72 3.07 -2.17 -8.61
CA GLN A 72 2.22 -2.38 -7.44
C GLN A 72 0.71 -2.32 -7.77
N ALA A 73 0.31 -1.50 -8.75
CA ALA A 73 -1.09 -1.42 -9.17
C ALA A 73 -1.52 -2.70 -9.92
N LEU A 74 -0.61 -3.35 -10.65
CA LEU A 74 -0.87 -4.64 -11.29
C LEU A 74 -0.98 -5.78 -10.26
N ASP A 75 -0.20 -5.74 -9.17
CA ASP A 75 -0.40 -6.64 -8.02
C ASP A 75 -1.82 -6.47 -7.44
N LEU A 76 -2.23 -5.22 -7.18
CA LEU A 76 -3.58 -4.94 -6.69
C LEU A 76 -4.65 -5.42 -7.69
N LEU A 77 -4.45 -5.15 -8.99
CA LEU A 77 -5.36 -5.59 -10.04
C LEU A 77 -5.57 -7.12 -10.01
N ALA A 78 -4.51 -7.89 -9.76
CA ALA A 78 -4.56 -9.35 -9.66
C ALA A 78 -5.26 -9.85 -8.38
N ILE A 79 -5.21 -9.10 -7.29
CA ILE A 79 -5.96 -9.40 -6.05
C ILE A 79 -7.47 -9.30 -6.30
N GLY A 80 -7.92 -8.34 -7.11
CA GLY A 80 -9.33 -8.21 -7.51
C GLY A 80 -10.19 -7.38 -6.57
N GLU A 81 -9.60 -6.83 -5.51
CA GLU A 81 -10.31 -5.98 -4.55
C GLU A 81 -9.38 -5.07 -3.75
N ILE A 82 -9.94 -3.97 -3.24
CA ILE A 82 -9.36 -3.14 -2.20
C ILE A 82 -10.42 -2.70 -1.19
N GLU A 83 -9.99 -2.59 0.05
CA GLU A 83 -10.70 -1.88 1.11
C GLU A 83 -10.03 -0.53 1.35
N GLY A 84 -10.86 0.45 1.70
CA GLY A 84 -10.43 1.82 1.94
C GLY A 84 -11.46 2.64 2.70
N VAL A 85 -11.13 3.90 2.96
CA VAL A 85 -12.00 4.82 3.68
C VAL A 85 -11.96 6.18 3.02
N ARG A 86 -13.13 6.65 2.55
CA ARG A 86 -13.30 8.01 2.02
C ARG A 86 -13.60 8.99 3.15
N GLN A 87 -12.84 10.07 3.21
CA GLN A 87 -13.12 11.18 4.12
C GLN A 87 -14.26 12.05 3.58
N LEU A 88 -15.30 12.26 4.39
CA LEU A 88 -16.38 13.20 4.12
C LEU A 88 -16.06 14.55 4.76
N ARG A 89 -16.35 15.63 4.04
CA ARG A 89 -16.23 16.99 4.58
C ARG A 89 -17.60 17.47 5.09
N PRO A 90 -17.66 18.22 6.20
CA PRO A 90 -16.56 18.67 7.06
C PRO A 90 -16.06 17.62 8.08
N ASP A 91 -16.81 16.54 8.31
CA ASP A 91 -16.43 15.46 9.22
C ASP A 91 -17.08 14.13 8.79
N GLY A 92 -16.43 13.01 9.14
CA GLY A 92 -16.93 11.66 8.90
C GLY A 92 -16.08 10.81 7.95
N GLU A 93 -16.13 9.50 8.17
CA GLU A 93 -15.39 8.49 7.40
C GLU A 93 -16.35 7.45 6.85
N HIS A 94 -16.24 7.15 5.56
CA HIS A 94 -17.04 6.13 4.89
C HIS A 94 -16.12 5.00 4.40
N PRO A 95 -16.02 3.88 5.15
CA PRO A 95 -15.36 2.68 4.67
C PRO A 95 -16.04 2.16 3.40
N PHE A 96 -15.23 1.71 2.45
CA PHE A 96 -15.69 1.12 1.21
C PHE A 96 -14.93 -0.16 0.88
N LEU A 97 -15.58 -1.03 0.11
CA LEU A 97 -14.99 -2.20 -0.52
C LEU A 97 -15.23 -2.07 -2.02
N LEU A 98 -14.15 -1.99 -2.80
CA LEU A 98 -14.17 -2.02 -4.26
C LEU A 98 -13.67 -3.38 -4.72
N ARG A 99 -14.48 -4.09 -5.51
CA ARG A 99 -14.14 -5.38 -6.11
C ARG A 99 -14.23 -5.30 -7.63
N TRP A 100 -13.47 -6.12 -8.32
CA TRP A 100 -13.53 -6.19 -9.78
C TRP A 100 -13.22 -7.56 -10.35
N ARG A 101 -13.65 -7.75 -11.60
CA ARG A 101 -13.13 -8.75 -12.53
C ARG A 101 -12.46 -7.99 -13.66
N SER A 102 -11.14 -8.05 -13.73
CA SER A 102 -10.35 -7.32 -14.73
C SER A 102 -10.41 -7.98 -16.11
N GLY A 103 -10.28 -7.16 -17.15
CA GLY A 103 -9.94 -7.65 -18.48
C GLY A 103 -8.50 -8.17 -18.51
N LEU A 104 -8.20 -9.01 -19.51
CA LEU A 104 -6.84 -9.53 -19.75
C LEU A 104 -5.93 -8.47 -20.37
N ALA A 105 -6.52 -7.52 -21.10
CA ALA A 105 -5.79 -6.45 -21.79
C ALA A 105 -6.18 -5.04 -21.28
N PRO A 106 -5.29 -4.04 -21.41
CA PRO A 106 -5.53 -2.68 -20.92
C PRO A 106 -6.84 -2.04 -21.43
N GLN A 107 -7.23 -2.31 -22.67
CA GLN A 107 -8.44 -1.75 -23.28
C GLN A 107 -9.69 -2.60 -23.03
N GLU A 108 -9.55 -3.82 -22.52
CA GLU A 108 -10.69 -4.65 -22.18
C GLU A 108 -11.43 -4.09 -20.97
N THR A 109 -12.70 -4.43 -20.88
CA THR A 109 -13.59 -3.95 -19.83
C THR A 109 -13.33 -4.69 -18.52
N SER A 110 -13.15 -3.94 -17.45
CA SER A 110 -13.27 -4.42 -16.07
C SER A 110 -14.70 -4.22 -15.59
N HIS A 111 -15.23 -5.24 -14.92
CA HIS A 111 -16.53 -5.16 -14.24
C HIS A 111 -16.29 -4.91 -12.75
N CYS A 112 -16.78 -3.80 -12.22
CA CYS A 112 -16.50 -3.37 -10.87
C CYS A 112 -17.78 -3.26 -10.02
N GLU A 113 -17.64 -3.57 -8.73
CA GLU A 113 -18.65 -3.36 -7.71
C GLU A 113 -18.04 -2.57 -6.55
N LEU A 114 -18.64 -1.43 -6.21
CA LEU A 114 -18.30 -0.63 -5.03
C LEU A 114 -19.44 -0.70 -4.02
N GLY A 115 -19.12 -1.05 -2.78
CA GLY A 115 -20.08 -1.07 -1.67
C GLY A 115 -19.53 -0.39 -0.42
N PHE A 116 -20.45 -0.05 0.48
CA PHE A 116 -20.14 0.58 1.77
C PHE A 116 -20.64 -0.34 2.90
N PRO A 117 -19.76 -0.89 3.76
CA PRO A 117 -20.20 -1.80 4.83
C PRO A 117 -21.22 -1.19 5.79
N ALA A 118 -21.14 0.12 6.03
CA ALA A 118 -22.08 0.87 6.88
C ALA A 118 -23.42 1.20 6.19
N ALA A 119 -23.51 1.04 4.87
CA ALA A 119 -24.70 1.30 4.06
C ALA A 119 -24.80 0.25 2.93
N PRO A 120 -25.11 -1.01 3.25
CA PRO A 120 -25.07 -2.13 2.31
C PRO A 120 -26.05 -1.99 1.13
N GLU A 121 -27.09 -1.16 1.28
CA GLU A 121 -28.02 -0.77 0.22
C GLU A 121 -27.39 0.16 -0.83
N LEU A 122 -26.33 0.89 -0.46
CA LEU A 122 -25.59 1.76 -1.35
C LEU A 122 -24.50 0.94 -2.07
N ARG A 123 -24.87 0.38 -3.23
CA ARG A 123 -23.96 -0.35 -4.10
C ARG A 123 -23.93 0.29 -5.48
N TYR A 124 -22.73 0.44 -6.03
CA TYR A 124 -22.51 0.86 -7.40
C TYR A 124 -21.92 -0.31 -8.19
N SER A 125 -22.48 -0.57 -9.37
CA SER A 125 -21.92 -1.48 -10.36
C SER A 125 -21.62 -0.69 -11.62
N PHE A 126 -20.41 -0.81 -12.13
CA PHE A 126 -19.95 -0.02 -13.27
C PHE A 126 -18.86 -0.74 -14.06
N ASP A 127 -18.73 -0.35 -15.32
CA ASP A 127 -17.79 -0.90 -16.27
C ASP A 127 -16.84 0.20 -16.74
N LEU A 128 -15.55 -0.13 -16.86
CA LEU A 128 -14.54 0.78 -17.40
C LEU A 128 -13.38 0.02 -18.05
N PRO A 129 -12.61 0.66 -18.95
CA PRO A 129 -11.37 0.07 -19.45
C PRO A 129 -10.41 -0.29 -18.30
N THR A 130 -9.77 -1.44 -18.41
CA THR A 130 -8.90 -1.99 -17.36
C THR A 130 -7.73 -1.06 -17.02
N HIS A 131 -7.14 -0.39 -18.02
CA HIS A 131 -6.08 0.60 -17.79
C HIS A 131 -6.54 1.78 -16.94
N GLN A 132 -7.79 2.22 -17.06
CA GLN A 132 -8.30 3.34 -16.28
C GLN A 132 -8.44 2.95 -14.80
N LEU A 133 -8.82 1.71 -14.51
CA LEU A 133 -8.80 1.17 -13.15
C LEU A 133 -7.36 1.14 -12.61
N VAL A 134 -6.41 0.64 -13.39
CA VAL A 134 -4.99 0.60 -13.02
C VAL A 134 -4.44 1.99 -12.71
N ARG A 135 -4.77 3.02 -13.52
CA ARG A 135 -4.36 4.40 -13.23
C ARG A 135 -4.85 4.88 -11.87
N TRP A 136 -6.10 4.64 -11.52
CA TRP A 136 -6.61 5.04 -10.20
C TRP A 136 -5.97 4.26 -9.05
N LEU A 137 -5.62 2.98 -9.25
CA LEU A 137 -4.85 2.20 -8.28
C LEU A 137 -3.44 2.78 -8.11
N MET A 138 -2.80 3.21 -9.21
CA MET A 138 -1.50 3.90 -9.15
C MET A 138 -1.60 5.21 -8.35
N ASP A 139 -2.62 6.02 -8.60
CA ASP A 139 -2.83 7.29 -7.88
C ASP A 139 -3.10 7.05 -6.39
N LEU A 140 -3.88 6.02 -6.05
CA LEU A 140 -4.13 5.60 -4.67
C LEU A 140 -2.84 5.17 -3.96
N LEU A 141 -1.97 4.41 -4.64
CA LEU A 141 -0.70 3.96 -4.09
C LEU A 141 0.29 5.11 -3.92
N GLU A 142 0.35 6.01 -4.88
CA GLU A 142 1.22 7.19 -4.83
C GLU A 142 0.82 8.13 -3.69
N ALA A 143 -0.48 8.32 -3.44
CA ALA A 143 -0.98 9.15 -2.35
C ALA A 143 -0.63 8.61 -0.95
N GLN A 144 -0.42 7.30 -0.80
CA GLN A 144 -0.03 6.69 0.49
C GLN A 144 1.43 6.99 0.86
N GLY A 145 2.30 7.13 -0.14
CA GLY A 145 3.73 7.38 0.03
C GLY A 145 4.47 6.26 0.81
N PRO A 146 5.81 6.31 0.87
CA PRO A 146 6.62 5.29 1.55
C PRO A 146 6.70 5.46 3.09
N GLN A 147 6.07 6.48 3.69
CA GLN A 147 6.19 6.81 5.12
C GLN A 147 4.87 7.19 5.80
N ALA A 148 3.79 6.45 5.56
CA ALA A 148 2.64 6.52 6.46
C ALA A 148 3.01 5.90 7.81
N PHE A 149 3.34 6.75 8.81
CA PHE A 149 3.54 6.30 10.18
C PHE A 149 2.15 6.08 10.83
N GLY A 150 1.61 4.86 10.68
CA GLY A 150 0.24 4.51 11.08
C GLY A 150 -0.37 3.50 10.11
N ASP A 151 -1.67 3.21 10.23
CA ASP A 151 -2.40 2.46 9.20
C ASP A 151 -2.65 3.39 8.00
N PRO A 152 -2.02 3.17 6.83
CA PRO A 152 -2.22 4.03 5.67
C PRO A 152 -3.66 3.90 5.19
N GLN A 153 -4.47 4.92 5.46
CA GLN A 153 -5.82 4.97 4.98
C GLN A 153 -5.82 5.03 3.45
N ARG A 154 -6.34 3.98 2.82
CA ARG A 154 -6.47 3.91 1.36
C ARG A 154 -7.73 4.66 0.96
N ASP A 155 -7.60 5.76 0.24
CA ASP A 155 -8.73 6.42 -0.42
C ASP A 155 -8.52 6.40 -1.93
N LEU A 156 -9.61 6.26 -2.68
CA LEU A 156 -9.60 6.39 -4.13
C LEU A 156 -9.42 7.86 -4.51
N PRO A 157 -8.75 8.15 -5.65
CA PRO A 157 -8.48 9.53 -6.06
C PRO A 157 -9.79 10.31 -6.29
N GLU A 158 -9.78 11.62 -6.04
CA GLU A 158 -10.98 12.46 -6.22
C GLU A 158 -11.57 12.36 -7.64
N ALA A 159 -10.73 12.16 -8.66
CA ALA A 159 -11.18 11.94 -10.03
C ALA A 159 -12.08 10.70 -10.18
N PHE A 160 -11.80 9.60 -9.46
CA PHE A 160 -12.67 8.42 -9.43
C PHE A 160 -14.07 8.79 -8.89
N TRP A 161 -14.10 9.53 -7.78
CA TRP A 161 -15.35 9.88 -7.12
C TRP A 161 -16.20 10.86 -7.94
N ARG A 162 -15.57 11.84 -8.58
CA ARG A 162 -16.26 12.76 -9.50
C ARG A 162 -16.79 12.02 -10.73
N TRP A 163 -16.00 11.11 -11.30
CA TRP A 163 -16.46 10.27 -12.40
C TRP A 163 -17.69 9.44 -11.99
N LEU A 164 -17.62 8.74 -10.85
CA LEU A 164 -18.68 7.83 -10.41
C LEU A 164 -19.95 8.58 -9.99
N LEU A 165 -19.82 9.64 -9.19
CA LEU A 165 -20.95 10.30 -8.55
C LEU A 165 -21.53 11.45 -9.38
N LEU A 166 -20.70 12.11 -10.18
CA LEU A 166 -21.09 13.29 -10.97
C LEU A 166 -21.17 13.00 -12.48
N GLY A 167 -20.71 11.81 -12.93
CA GLY A 167 -20.69 11.44 -14.35
C GLY A 167 -19.67 12.23 -15.15
N GLU A 168 -18.67 12.84 -14.51
CA GLU A 168 -17.58 13.53 -15.20
C GLU A 168 -16.72 12.55 -15.99
N PRO A 169 -16.10 12.96 -17.12
CA PRO A 169 -15.21 12.08 -17.85
C PRO A 169 -14.05 11.63 -16.97
N PRO A 170 -13.64 10.34 -17.04
CA PRO A 170 -12.55 9.83 -16.21
C PRO A 170 -11.29 10.59 -16.58
N THR A 171 -10.85 11.47 -15.68
CA THR A 171 -9.62 12.23 -15.85
C THR A 171 -8.52 11.49 -15.13
N GLY A 172 -7.41 11.25 -15.80
CA GLY A 172 -6.14 10.98 -15.13
C GLY A 172 -5.28 12.20 -15.33
N ALA A 173 -4.79 12.78 -14.22
CA ALA A 173 -3.91 13.93 -14.25
C ALA A 173 -2.63 13.63 -15.05
#